data_AF-A0A920W010-F1
#
_entry.id   AF-A0A920W010-F1
#
_cell.length_a   1.000
_cell.length_b   1.000
_cell.length_c   1.000
_cell.angle_alpha   90.00
_cell.angle_beta   90.00
_cell.angle_gamma   90.00
#
_symmetry.space_group_name_H-M   'P 1'
#
loop_
_entity.id
_entity.type
_entity.pdbx_description
1 polymer ?
#
loop_
_entity_poly.entity_id
_entity_poly.type
_entity_poly.pdbx_seq_one_letter_code
_entity_poly.pdbx_strand_id
1 'polypeptide(L)' 'MVSEEKVSTPTFNKAIELFGNEGVVDIVGLVGYYNFVAMTLKAFDVQRPVGSELLLPLSVN' A
#
# COMPACT_ATOMS: atom_id res chain seq x y z
N MET A 1 4.52 -1.41 -24.10
CA MET A 1 3.91 -0.56 -23.06
C MET A 1 3.52 -1.48 -21.93
N VAL A 2 3.99 -1.22 -20.71
CA VAL A 2 3.64 -2.07 -19.55
C VAL A 2 2.11 -2.12 -19.45
N SER A 3 1.56 -3.33 -19.50
CA SER A 3 0.14 -3.60 -19.27
C SER A 3 -0.12 -3.38 -17.78
N GLU A 4 -0.57 -2.19 -17.40
CA GLU A 4 -0.80 -1.84 -16.00
C GLU A 4 -2.28 -1.67 -15.72
N GLU A 5 -2.76 -2.33 -14.68
CA GLU A 5 -4.00 -1.93 -14.02
C GLU A 5 -3.82 -0.53 -13.47
N LYS A 6 -4.56 0.42 -14.05
CA LYS A 6 -4.57 1.82 -13.61
C LYS A 6 -5.82 2.05 -12.80
N VAL A 7 -5.70 2.88 -11.78
CA VAL A 7 -6.89 3.40 -11.09
C VAL A 7 -7.79 4.09 -12.10
N SER A 8 -9.10 3.99 -11.89
CA SER A 8 -10.08 4.61 -12.79
C SER A 8 -9.90 6.13 -12.80
N THR A 9 -10.20 6.78 -13.94
CA THR A 9 -10.15 8.25 -14.05
C THR A 9 -10.97 8.96 -12.97
N PRO A 10 -12.21 8.54 -12.64
CA PRO A 10 -12.95 9.14 -11.54
C PRO A 10 -12.22 9.07 -10.19
N THR A 11 -11.60 7.93 -9.87
CA THR A 11 -10.82 7.77 -8.64
C THR A 11 -9.60 8.68 -8.61
N PHE A 12 -8.83 8.74 -9.71
CA PHE A 12 -7.66 9.58 -9.81
C PHE A 12 -8.03 11.06 -9.65
N ASN A 13 -9.06 11.52 -10.37
CA ASN A 13 -9.53 12.90 -10.26
C ASN A 13 -9.98 13.24 -8.84
N LYS A 14 -10.68 12.32 -8.16
CA LYS A 14 -11.09 12.54 -6.77
C LYS A 14 -9.90 12.63 -5.82
N ALA A 15 -8.86 11.83 -6.03
CA ALA A 15 -7.64 11.90 -5.25
C ALA A 15 -6.93 13.25 -5.45
N ILE A 16 -6.84 13.74 -6.69
CA ILE A 16 -6.26 15.05 -7.00
C ILE A 16 -7.09 16.18 -6.36
N GLU A 17 -8.42 16.10 -6.36
CA GLU A 17 -9.30 17.08 -5.69
C GLU A 17 -9.04 17.13 -4.17
N LEU A 18 -8.85 15.98 -3.53
CA LEU A 18 -8.68 15.88 -2.08
C LEU A 18 -7.26 16.20 -1.61
N PHE A 19 -6.23 15.82 -2.39
CA PHE A 19 -4.84 15.79 -1.94
C PHE A 19 -3.89 16.64 -2.79
N GLY A 20 -4.35 17.16 -3.94
CA GLY A 20 -3.51 17.84 -4.91
C GLY A 20 -2.50 16.90 -5.59
N ASN A 21 -1.76 17.43 -6.57
CA ASN A 21 -0.78 16.63 -7.31
C ASN A 21 0.35 16.11 -6.40
N GLU A 22 0.91 16.98 -5.55
CA GLU A 22 2.00 16.60 -4.63
C GLU A 22 1.55 15.53 -3.63
N GLY A 23 0.38 15.69 -3.01
CA GLY A 23 -0.15 14.69 -2.08
C GLY A 23 -0.42 13.34 -2.74
N VAL A 24 -0.90 13.33 -3.99
CA VAL A 24 -1.07 12.08 -4.75
C VAL A 24 0.29 11.43 -5.07
N VAL A 25 1.33 12.21 -5.40
CA VAL A 25 2.69 11.70 -5.59
C VAL A 25 3.22 11.05 -4.31
N ASP A 26 3.05 11.71 -3.17
CA ASP A 26 3.47 11.19 -1.86
C ASP A 26 2.77 9.88 -1.51
N ILE A 27 1.46 9.80 -1.74
CA ILE A 27 0.67 8.58 -1.52
C ILE A 27 1.20 7.43 -2.38
N VAL A 28 1.43 7.67 -3.68
CA VAL A 28 1.96 6.63 -4.58
C VAL A 28 3.36 6.17 -4.14
N GLY A 29 4.22 7.10 -3.72
CA GLY A 29 5.52 6.79 -3.16
C GLY A 29 5.43 5.90 -1.92
N LEU A 30 4.49 6.22 -1.00
CA LEU A 30 4.24 5.45 0.22
C LEU A 30 3.76 4.03 -0.08
N VAL A 31 2.83 3.88 -1.04
CA VAL A 31 2.35 2.58 -1.50
C VAL A 31 3.50 1.75 -2.06
N GLY A 32 4.35 2.34 -2.91
CA GLY A 32 5.53 1.67 -3.46
C GLY A 32 6.51 1.23 -2.38
N TYR A 33 6.80 2.10 -1.42
CA TYR A 33 7.69 1.80 -0.29
C TYR A 33 7.18 0.63 0.55
N TYR A 34 5.91 0.65 0.98
CA TYR A 34 5.37 -0.43 1.78
C TYR A 34 5.20 -1.73 0.98
N ASN A 35 4.94 -1.65 -0.33
CA ASN A 35 4.94 -2.83 -1.18
C ASN A 35 6.35 -3.47 -1.24
N PHE A 36 7.41 -2.66 -1.38
CA PHE A 36 8.79 -3.15 -1.33
C PHE A 36 9.11 -3.83 0.00
N VAL A 37 8.74 -3.22 1.13
CA VAL A 37 8.90 -3.82 2.46
C VAL A 37 8.12 -5.14 2.54
N ALA A 38 6.85 -5.15 2.13
CA ALA A 38 6.01 -6.35 2.18
C ALA A 38 6.56 -7.49 1.30
N MET A 39 7.06 -7.19 0.11
CA MET A 39 7.71 -8.17 -0.76
C MET A 39 8.97 -8.74 -0.11
N THR A 40 9.78 -7.90 0.53
CA THR A 40 10.99 -8.32 1.25
C THR A 40 10.65 -9.26 2.41
N LEU A 41 9.70 -8.86 3.27
CA LEU A 41 9.25 -9.67 4.41
C LEU A 41 8.73 -11.04 3.95
N LYS A 42 7.95 -11.09 2.88
CA LYS A 42 7.43 -12.33 2.31
C LYS A 42 8.54 -13.20 1.70
N ALA A 43 9.43 -12.61 0.89
CA ALA A 43 10.48 -13.35 0.18
C ALA A 43 11.47 -14.03 1.13
N PHE A 44 11.71 -13.44 2.29
CA PHE A 44 12.61 -13.96 3.31
C PHE A 44 11.91 -14.61 4.50
N ASP A 45 10.59 -14.88 4.40
CA ASP A 45 9.77 -15.51 5.45
C ASP A 45 9.98 -14.90 6.85
N VAL A 46 10.00 -13.56 6.91
CA VAL A 46 10.30 -12.83 8.14
C VAL A 46 9.14 -13.01 9.13
N GLN A 47 9.42 -13.66 10.25
CA GLN A 47 8.46 -13.88 11.31
C GLN A 47 8.29 -12.64 12.18
N ARG A 48 7.08 -12.46 12.73
CA ARG A 48 6.82 -11.40 13.71
C ARG A 48 7.58 -11.67 15.02
N PRO A 49 7.98 -10.63 15.76
CA PRO A 49 8.54 -10.79 17.09
C PRO A 49 7.59 -11.55 18.01
N VAL A 50 8.15 -12.45 18.82
CA VAL A 50 7.38 -13.18 19.85
C VAL A 50 6.73 -12.18 20.79
N GLY A 51 5.44 -12.35 21.06
CA GLY A 51 4.67 -11.46 21.93
C GLY A 51 4.20 -10.15 21.31
N SER A 52 4.39 -9.96 19.99
CA SER A 52 3.83 -8.78 19.31
C SER A 52 2.30 -8.77 19.38
N GLU A 53 1.71 -7.65 19.82
CA GLU A 53 0.26 -7.47 19.83
C GLU A 53 -0.29 -7.36 18.39
N LEU A 54 -1.38 -8.07 18.13
CA LEU A 54 -2.15 -7.91 16.90
C LEU A 54 -3.11 -6.73 17.06
N LEU A 55 -2.73 -5.58 16.51
CA LEU A 55 -3.56 -4.36 16.59
C LEU A 55 -4.83 -4.44 15.73
N LEU A 56 -4.80 -5.26 14.67
CA LEU A 56 -5.95 -5.49 13.81
C LEU A 56 -6.68 -6.76 14.23
N PRO A 57 -8.03 -6.77 14.21
CA PRO A 57 -8.81 -7.97 14.48
C PRO A 57 -8.40 -9.12 13.57
N LEU A 58 -8.33 -10.33 14.12
CA LEU A 58 -8.18 -11.52 13.32
C LEU A 58 -9.48 -11.75 12.55
N SER A 59 -9.39 -11.92 11.22
CA SER A 59 -10.52 -12.39 10.42
C SER A 59 -10.84 -13.82 10.86
N VAL A 60 -11.85 -13.98 11.70
CA VAL A 60 -12.48 -15.27 11.99
C VAL A 60 -13.39 -15.61 10.82
N ASN A 61 -13.06 -16.71 10.12
CA ASN A 61 -13.91 -17.33 9.11
C ASN A 61 -14.43 -18.65 9.66
#